data_AF-A0A4Y4K7Y1-F1
#
_entry.id   AF-A0A4Y4K7Y1-F1
#
_cell.length_a   1.000
_cell.length_b   1.000
_cell.length_c   1.000
_cell.angle_alpha   90.00
_cell.angle_beta   90.00
_cell.angle_gamma   90.00
#
_symmetry.space_group_name_H-M   'P 1'
#
loop_
_entity.id
_entity.type
_entity.pdbx_description
1 polymer ?
#
loop_
_entity_poly.entity_id
_entity_poly.type
_entity_poly.pdbx_seq_one_letter_code
_entity_poly.pdbx_strand_id
1 'polypeptide(L)'
;MERMTNPLAGLFKARQKEAARLELFARSMRLCGEYLAAQSETSPRHARLSRAIGTFATSLDTPSADPFDSLLKVGERALEAGGDSGLALALGVAETSTRIRQRSRGAWRLHGLALDGLGREAEALECYERHLTLVQDNGAAKEVVRRIDTLRRQRACLEEADALFPRAGSPLRDLLGQPSAVTAPAFAAFVQARVAEHSAGDPAVRRLLKLYGTYRRLVERPALSDPLLGGSTPIGVGGLRGLIEGRTVCLVSGADDAAGSASGAETDGYDLVVRCDSFGVRAEGTGERADLHAVSLRGETPWNGPAWTQPAGIRLVFGSPAAQWRRATRQRLVPGAQEHIGDASLRAPLTDPALIGEGDWEPATTTAFTVLRLLDFLDVSPRLDLIGFGLPGRLRPREAEWVMDRATHVDNSKMRIALR
;
A
#
# COMPACT_ATOMS: atom_id res chain seq x y z
N MET A 1 0.88 66.86 13.89
CA MET A 1 -0.33 66.14 14.35
C MET A 1 0.01 64.67 14.41
N GLU A 2 0.71 64.27 15.48
CA GLU A 2 1.17 62.89 15.70
C GLU A 2 -0.04 61.99 15.99
N ARG A 3 -0.15 60.88 15.26
CA ARG A 3 -1.11 59.81 15.57
C ARG A 3 -0.65 59.12 16.85
N MET A 4 -1.15 59.58 18.00
CA MET A 4 -1.06 58.82 19.26
C MET A 4 -1.84 57.51 19.09
N THR A 5 -1.13 56.42 18.78
CA THR A 5 -1.68 55.06 18.83
C THR A 5 -2.03 54.74 20.28
N ASN A 6 -3.32 54.55 20.56
CA ASN A 6 -3.85 54.32 21.91
C ASN A 6 -3.29 53.00 22.50
N PRO A 7 -2.43 53.05 23.54
CA PRO A 7 -1.76 51.87 24.10
C PRO A 7 -2.73 50.85 24.72
N LEU A 8 -3.91 51.30 25.17
CA LEU A 8 -4.97 50.42 25.68
C LEU A 8 -5.55 49.52 24.58
N ALA A 9 -5.74 50.06 23.37
CA ALA A 9 -6.23 49.28 22.23
C ALA A 9 -5.22 48.19 21.80
N GLY A 10 -3.92 48.42 22.01
CA GLY A 10 -2.87 47.42 21.79
C GLY A 10 -2.95 46.27 22.81
N LEU A 11 -3.17 46.57 24.08
CA LEU A 11 -3.30 45.59 25.17
C LEU A 11 -4.54 44.69 24.99
N PHE A 12 -5.69 45.26 24.61
CA PHE A 12 -6.91 44.48 24.33
C PHE A 12 -6.71 43.51 23.15
N LYS A 13 -6.09 43.98 22.04
CA LYS A 13 -5.78 43.12 20.89
C LYS A 13 -4.80 42.00 21.23
N ALA A 14 -3.77 42.29 22.05
CA ALA A 14 -2.81 41.29 22.50
C ALA A 14 -3.48 40.22 23.37
N ARG A 15 -4.31 40.63 24.33
CA ARG A 15 -5.06 39.71 25.20
C ARG A 15 -6.06 38.86 24.42
N GLN A 16 -6.75 39.44 23.44
CA GLN A 16 -7.67 38.71 22.57
C GLN A 16 -6.94 37.67 21.71
N LYS A 17 -5.77 38.02 21.16
CA LYS A 17 -4.93 37.10 20.38
C LYS A 17 -4.41 35.94 21.23
N GLU A 18 -4.04 36.21 22.48
CA GLU A 18 -3.59 35.18 23.43
C GLU A 18 -4.74 34.24 23.84
N ALA A 19 -5.93 34.78 24.11
CA ALA A 19 -7.12 33.96 24.39
C ALA A 19 -7.45 33.02 23.20
N ALA A 20 -7.46 33.55 21.98
CA ALA A 20 -7.70 32.73 20.78
C ALA A 20 -6.61 31.66 20.57
N ARG A 21 -5.37 31.93 20.98
CA ARG A 21 -4.27 30.95 20.94
C ARG A 21 -4.49 29.82 21.96
N LEU A 22 -4.89 30.16 23.19
CA LEU A 22 -5.21 29.18 24.23
C LEU A 22 -6.38 28.28 23.84
N GLU A 23 -7.42 28.83 23.19
CA GLU A 23 -8.54 28.03 22.65
C GLU A 23 -8.08 26.99 21.62
N LEU A 24 -7.09 27.33 20.78
CA LEU A 24 -6.53 26.39 19.81
C LEU A 24 -5.76 25.26 20.49
N PHE A 25 -4.98 25.56 21.52
CA PHE A 25 -4.31 24.53 22.31
C PHE A 25 -5.32 23.63 23.04
N ALA A 26 -6.37 24.21 23.61
CA ALA A 26 -7.44 23.44 24.25
C ALA A 26 -8.17 22.52 23.26
N ARG A 27 -8.38 22.96 22.00
CA ARG A 27 -8.90 22.09 20.93
C ARG A 27 -7.95 20.93 20.66
N SER A 28 -6.65 21.18 20.52
CA SER A 28 -5.67 20.12 20.28
C SER A 28 -5.62 19.11 21.44
N MET A 29 -5.74 19.57 22.69
CA MET A 29 -5.83 18.69 23.86
C MET A 29 -7.07 17.80 23.84
N ARG A 30 -8.22 18.32 23.41
CA ARG A 30 -9.43 17.49 23.24
C ARG A 30 -9.22 16.38 22.22
N LEU A 31 -8.64 16.70 21.07
CA LEU A 31 -8.30 15.70 20.04
C LEU A 31 -7.34 14.63 20.57
N CYS A 32 -6.36 15.02 21.40
CA CYS A 32 -5.46 14.08 22.04
C CYS A 32 -6.20 13.14 23.01
N GLY A 33 -7.14 13.68 23.79
CA GLY A 33 -7.98 12.90 24.70
C GLY A 33 -8.88 11.91 23.96
N GLU A 34 -9.54 12.35 22.88
CA GLU A 34 -10.35 11.49 22.01
C GLU A 34 -9.54 10.34 21.41
N TYR A 35 -8.33 10.64 20.92
CA TYR A 35 -7.41 9.62 20.44
C TYR A 35 -7.04 8.59 21.53
N LEU A 36 -6.65 9.06 22.72
CA LEU A 36 -6.29 8.16 23.82
C LEU A 36 -7.48 7.30 24.28
N ALA A 37 -8.69 7.85 24.30
CA ALA A 37 -9.90 7.13 24.68
C ALA A 37 -10.28 6.06 23.66
N ALA A 38 -10.04 6.30 22.36
CA ALA A 38 -10.32 5.36 21.29
C ALA A 38 -9.27 4.23 21.18
N GLN A 39 -8.11 4.36 21.83
CA GLN A 39 -7.03 3.38 21.68
C GLN A 39 -7.11 2.22 22.67
N SER A 40 -7.22 1.02 22.10
CA SER A 40 -7.22 -0.27 22.81
C SER A 40 -5.91 -1.06 22.67
N GLU A 41 -5.08 -0.76 21.66
CA GLU A 41 -3.83 -1.50 21.38
C GLU A 41 -2.58 -0.74 21.86
N THR A 42 -1.71 -1.43 22.59
CA THR A 42 -0.41 -0.91 23.02
C THR A 42 0.67 -1.30 22.03
N SER A 43 1.24 -0.34 21.31
CA SER A 43 2.45 -0.53 20.49
C SER A 43 3.52 0.50 20.85
N PRO A 44 4.81 0.26 20.56
CA PRO A 44 5.89 1.21 20.84
C PRO A 44 5.65 2.60 20.22
N ARG A 45 5.02 2.65 19.04
CA ARG A 45 4.68 3.91 18.36
C ARG A 45 3.57 4.66 19.11
N HIS A 46 2.55 3.95 19.58
CA HIS A 46 1.47 4.52 20.38
C HIS A 46 1.98 5.01 21.74
N ALA A 47 2.86 4.25 22.40
CA ALA A 47 3.49 4.67 23.64
C ALA A 47 4.31 5.97 23.47
N ARG A 48 5.04 6.13 22.35
CA ARG A 48 5.74 7.38 22.03
C ARG A 48 4.78 8.55 21.83
N LEU A 49 3.64 8.32 21.19
CA LEU A 49 2.61 9.34 21.02
C LEU A 49 1.96 9.72 22.35
N SER A 50 1.56 8.75 23.18
CA SER A 50 1.01 9.01 24.51
C SER A 50 1.98 9.82 25.38
N ARG A 51 3.28 9.53 25.31
CA ARG A 51 4.31 10.33 26.00
C ARG A 51 4.40 11.76 25.46
N ALA A 52 4.32 11.94 24.15
CA ALA A 52 4.31 13.28 23.54
C ALA A 52 3.06 14.08 23.94
N ILE A 53 1.90 13.43 24.00
CA ILE A 53 0.66 14.03 24.51
C ILE A 53 0.83 14.47 25.96
N GLY A 54 1.39 13.63 26.82
CA GLY A 54 1.68 13.99 28.21
C GLY A 54 2.63 15.19 28.31
N THR A 55 3.68 15.21 27.50
CA THR A 55 4.63 16.35 27.44
C THR A 55 3.95 17.64 27.00
N PHE A 56 3.05 17.56 26.02
CA PHE A 56 2.25 18.70 25.58
C PHE A 56 1.30 19.19 26.68
N ALA A 57 0.60 18.28 27.37
CA ALA A 57 -0.26 18.62 28.50
C ALA A 57 0.52 19.39 29.59
N THR A 58 1.66 18.86 30.03
CA THR A 58 2.52 19.52 31.03
C THR A 58 3.01 20.90 30.56
N SER A 59 3.29 21.06 29.27
CA SER A 59 3.72 22.35 28.73
C SER A 59 2.64 23.44 28.77
N LEU A 60 1.35 23.07 28.79
CA LEU A 60 0.25 24.03 28.91
C LEU A 60 0.12 24.61 30.32
N ASP A 61 0.47 23.81 31.33
CA ASP A 61 0.40 24.21 32.74
C ASP A 61 1.68 24.94 33.20
N THR A 62 2.73 24.95 32.39
CA THR A 62 4.02 25.56 32.72
C THR A 62 4.09 27.00 32.19
N PRO A 63 4.08 28.05 33.03
CA PRO A 63 3.94 29.44 32.58
C PRO A 63 5.05 29.95 31.64
N SER A 64 6.24 29.34 31.71
CA SER A 64 7.41 29.72 30.91
C SER A 64 7.62 28.85 29.67
N ALA A 65 6.85 27.77 29.49
CA ALA A 65 7.01 26.87 28.36
C ALA A 65 6.23 27.39 27.14
N ASP A 66 6.79 27.22 25.95
CA ASP A 66 6.07 27.43 24.69
C ASP A 66 5.45 26.09 24.24
N PRO A 67 4.13 25.88 24.36
CA PRO A 67 3.51 24.59 24.09
C PRO A 67 3.55 24.18 22.61
N PHE A 68 3.92 25.10 21.73
CA PHE A 68 3.88 24.93 20.29
C PHE A 68 4.79 23.79 19.79
N ASP A 69 6.01 23.69 20.32
CA ASP A 69 6.95 22.65 19.86
C ASP A 69 6.51 21.26 20.34
N SER A 70 6.00 21.16 21.57
CA SER A 70 5.36 19.94 22.09
C SER A 70 4.12 19.56 21.27
N LEU A 71 3.31 20.53 20.85
CA LEU A 71 2.16 20.31 19.97
C LEU A 71 2.59 19.76 18.60
N LEU A 72 3.59 20.37 17.96
CA LEU A 72 4.14 19.82 16.71
C LEU A 72 4.67 18.40 16.91
N LYS A 73 5.28 18.12 18.07
CA LYS A 73 5.78 16.79 18.39
C LYS A 73 4.66 15.76 18.51
N VAL A 74 3.51 16.13 19.06
CA VAL A 74 2.31 15.28 19.05
C VAL A 74 1.92 14.93 17.62
N GLY A 75 1.85 15.92 16.73
CA GLY A 75 1.52 15.70 15.32
C GLY A 75 2.49 14.76 14.62
N GLU A 76 3.80 14.93 14.81
CA GLU A 76 4.83 14.03 14.26
C GLU A 76 4.67 12.59 14.76
N ARG A 77 4.42 12.42 16.07
CA ARG A 77 4.21 11.10 16.65
C ARG A 77 2.89 10.47 16.19
N ALA A 78 1.88 11.28 15.91
CA ALA A 78 0.61 10.84 15.34
C ALA A 78 0.78 10.32 13.91
N LEU A 79 1.61 10.99 13.08
CA LEU A 79 2.02 10.46 11.77
C LEU A 79 2.77 9.13 11.88
N GLU A 80 3.67 8.99 12.86
CA GLU A 80 4.40 7.73 13.09
C GLU A 80 3.50 6.59 13.54
N ALA A 81 2.54 6.88 14.43
CA ALA A 81 1.53 5.93 14.86
C ALA A 81 0.72 5.42 13.66
N GLY A 82 0.40 6.33 12.72
CA GLY A 82 -0.31 6.00 11.48
C GLY A 82 -1.74 5.55 11.75
N GLY A 83 -2.34 4.88 10.76
CA GLY A 83 -3.76 4.51 10.80
C GLY A 83 -4.68 5.73 10.72
N ASP A 84 -5.99 5.49 10.57
CA ASP A 84 -6.95 6.57 10.33
C ASP A 84 -7.06 7.50 11.55
N SER A 85 -7.04 6.94 12.77
CA SER A 85 -7.09 7.73 14.01
C SER A 85 -5.83 8.59 14.22
N GLY A 86 -4.64 8.04 13.96
CA GLY A 86 -3.38 8.77 14.06
C GLY A 86 -3.25 9.86 13.01
N LEU A 87 -3.66 9.58 11.76
CA LEU A 87 -3.68 10.56 10.69
C LEU A 87 -4.71 11.67 10.93
N ALA A 88 -5.90 11.34 11.45
CA ALA A 88 -6.91 12.32 11.84
C ALA A 88 -6.42 13.24 12.97
N LEU A 89 -5.76 12.67 14.00
CA LEU A 89 -5.14 13.47 15.06
C LEU A 89 -4.04 14.39 14.50
N ALA A 90 -3.16 13.85 13.65
CA ALA A 90 -2.09 14.63 13.02
C ALA A 90 -2.66 15.81 12.22
N LEU A 91 -3.74 15.59 11.46
CA LEU A 91 -4.42 16.64 10.69
C LEU A 91 -4.98 17.72 11.61
N GLY A 92 -5.75 17.36 12.63
CA GLY A 92 -6.35 18.35 13.55
C GLY A 92 -5.29 19.14 14.34
N VAL A 93 -4.18 18.50 14.71
CA VAL A 93 -3.01 19.18 15.30
C VAL A 93 -2.33 20.11 14.29
N ALA A 94 -2.24 19.74 13.02
CA ALA A 94 -1.64 20.58 11.99
C ALA A 94 -2.49 21.82 11.67
N GLU A 95 -3.81 21.67 11.55
CA GLU A 95 -4.77 22.78 11.37
C GLU A 95 -4.66 23.80 12.51
N THR A 96 -4.62 23.32 13.75
CA THR A 96 -4.44 24.19 14.91
C THR A 96 -3.07 24.85 14.91
N SER A 97 -2.00 24.11 14.60
CA SER A 97 -0.63 24.62 14.54
C SER A 97 -0.42 25.71 13.48
N THR A 98 -0.99 25.54 12.28
CA THR A 98 -0.91 26.54 11.21
C THR A 98 -1.65 27.82 11.55
N ARG A 99 -2.76 27.72 12.31
CA ARG A 99 -3.47 28.89 12.87
C ARG A 99 -2.70 29.59 13.98
N ILE A 100 -2.01 28.84 14.85
CA ILE A 100 -1.19 29.41 15.94
C ILE A 100 0.04 30.14 15.37
N ARG A 101 0.76 29.53 14.41
CA ARG A 101 1.95 30.12 13.77
C ARG A 101 1.93 29.92 12.26
N GLN A 102 1.42 30.94 11.55
CA GLN A 102 1.32 30.93 10.08
C GLN A 102 2.67 30.87 9.35
N ARG A 103 3.76 31.30 9.98
CA ARG A 103 5.13 31.24 9.42
C ARG A 103 5.91 30.00 9.87
N SER A 104 5.26 29.03 10.51
CA SER A 104 5.91 27.78 10.92
C SER A 104 6.04 26.81 9.75
N ARG A 105 7.28 26.61 9.26
CA ARG A 105 7.61 25.58 8.27
C ARG A 105 7.18 24.19 8.73
N GLY A 106 7.42 23.87 10.00
CA GLY A 106 7.08 22.57 10.60
C GLY A 106 5.58 22.31 10.59
N ALA A 107 4.77 23.33 10.89
CA ALA A 107 3.31 23.20 10.88
C ALA A 107 2.76 22.93 9.46
N TRP A 108 3.23 23.67 8.45
CA TRP A 108 2.80 23.45 7.06
C TRP A 108 3.27 22.10 6.50
N ARG A 109 4.49 21.65 6.85
CA ARG A 109 4.96 20.31 6.49
C ARG A 109 4.10 19.24 7.14
N LEU A 110 3.83 19.35 8.44
CA LEU A 110 2.98 18.43 9.19
C LEU A 110 1.57 18.35 8.56
N HIS A 111 1.01 19.50 8.17
CA HIS A 111 -0.30 19.58 7.54
C HIS A 111 -0.34 18.83 6.21
N GLY A 112 0.63 19.11 5.32
CA GLY A 112 0.73 18.41 4.04
C GLY A 112 0.94 16.91 4.23
N LEU A 113 1.79 16.48 5.16
CA LEU A 113 2.01 15.06 5.48
C LEU A 113 0.75 14.34 5.98
N ALA A 114 -0.06 14.99 6.82
CA ALA A 114 -1.30 14.42 7.29
C ALA A 114 -2.34 14.27 6.16
N LEU A 115 -2.48 15.29 5.31
CA LEU A 115 -3.38 15.27 4.16
C LEU A 115 -2.95 14.23 3.11
N ASP A 116 -1.66 14.18 2.78
CA ASP A 116 -1.07 13.16 1.89
C ASP A 116 -1.30 11.75 2.44
N GLY A 117 -1.09 11.54 3.74
CA GLY A 117 -1.39 10.28 4.42
C GLY A 117 -2.87 9.86 4.35
N LEU A 118 -3.79 10.82 4.36
CA LEU A 118 -5.24 10.62 4.19
C LEU A 118 -5.66 10.55 2.71
N GLY A 119 -4.72 10.69 1.78
CA GLY A 119 -4.97 10.70 0.34
C GLY A 119 -5.61 11.99 -0.20
N ARG A 120 -5.67 13.08 0.58
CA ARG A 120 -6.21 14.39 0.17
C ARG A 120 -5.16 15.18 -0.61
N GLU A 121 -4.87 14.72 -1.83
CA GLU A 121 -3.72 15.14 -2.63
C GLU A 121 -3.70 16.65 -2.96
N ALA A 122 -4.84 17.24 -3.32
CA ALA A 122 -4.94 18.65 -3.70
C ALA A 122 -4.59 19.60 -2.54
N GLU A 123 -5.17 19.36 -1.37
CA GLU A 123 -4.91 20.16 -0.18
C GLU A 123 -3.48 19.93 0.36
N ALA A 124 -2.95 18.71 0.21
CA ALA A 124 -1.57 18.40 0.55
C ALA A 124 -0.59 19.22 -0.30
N LEU A 125 -0.85 19.34 -1.62
CA LEU A 125 -0.06 20.17 -2.53
C LEU A 125 -0.01 21.62 -2.07
N GLU A 126 -1.15 22.23 -1.74
CA GLU A 126 -1.21 23.61 -1.25
C GLU A 126 -0.37 23.80 0.02
N CYS A 127 -0.46 22.85 0.96
CA CYS A 127 0.31 22.88 2.20
C CYS A 127 1.82 22.77 1.95
N TYR A 128 2.23 21.91 1.02
CA TYR A 128 3.63 21.73 0.66
C TYR A 128 4.20 22.94 -0.09
N GLU A 129 3.43 23.54 -1.00
CA GLU A 129 3.82 24.78 -1.66
C GLU A 129 3.99 25.90 -0.62
N ARG A 130 3.06 26.02 0.33
CA ARG A 130 3.18 26.96 1.44
C ARG A 130 4.42 26.70 2.30
N HIS A 131 4.72 25.43 2.60
CA HIS A 131 5.96 25.06 3.27
C HIS A 131 7.20 25.52 2.49
N LEU A 132 7.27 25.26 1.18
CA LEU A 132 8.40 25.64 0.34
C LEU A 132 8.60 27.16 0.27
N THR A 133 7.53 27.96 0.23
CA THR A 133 7.67 29.44 0.29
C THR A 133 8.33 29.94 1.57
N LEU A 134 8.28 29.16 2.65
CA LEU A 134 8.85 29.51 3.95
C LEU A 134 10.26 28.93 4.16
N VAL A 135 10.68 27.92 3.38
CA VAL A 135 11.98 27.26 3.51
C VAL A 135 13.07 28.07 2.80
N GLN A 136 14.16 28.33 3.51
CA GLN A 136 15.37 28.99 2.99
C GLN A 136 16.54 28.01 2.79
N ASP A 137 16.41 26.75 3.24
CA ASP A 137 17.50 25.76 3.29
C ASP A 137 17.10 24.43 2.62
N ASN A 138 17.98 23.91 1.76
CA ASN A 138 17.62 23.03 0.65
C ASN A 138 17.35 21.55 1.04
N GLY A 139 17.79 21.09 2.21
CA GLY A 139 17.75 19.66 2.58
C GLY A 139 16.34 19.10 2.82
N ALA A 140 15.56 19.73 3.71
CA ALA A 140 14.18 19.34 4.02
C ALA A 140 13.22 19.61 2.85
N ALA A 141 13.56 20.55 1.97
CA ALA A 141 12.81 20.83 0.76
C ALA A 141 12.84 19.65 -0.22
N LYS A 142 13.94 18.88 -0.32
CA LYS A 142 14.05 17.76 -1.28
C LYS A 142 12.98 16.70 -1.10
N GLU A 143 12.66 16.33 0.14
CA GLU A 143 11.60 15.35 0.40
C GLU A 143 10.23 15.91 -0.02
N VAL A 144 9.95 17.17 0.33
CA VAL A 144 8.69 17.84 0.01
C VAL A 144 8.53 18.05 -1.50
N VAL A 145 9.59 18.43 -2.21
CA VAL A 145 9.60 18.55 -3.68
C VAL A 145 9.29 17.20 -4.33
N ARG A 146 9.92 16.11 -3.88
CA ARG A 146 9.62 14.76 -4.39
C ARG A 146 8.16 14.35 -4.18
N ARG A 147 7.57 14.72 -3.03
CA ARG A 147 6.14 14.49 -2.77
C ARG A 147 5.27 15.31 -3.72
N ILE A 148 5.54 16.60 -3.85
CA ILE A 148 4.83 17.47 -4.81
C ILE A 148 4.88 16.88 -6.23
N ASP A 149 6.06 16.44 -6.70
CA ASP A 149 6.20 15.84 -8.02
C ASP A 149 5.39 14.55 -8.16
N THR A 150 5.32 13.73 -7.11
CA THR A 150 4.50 12.51 -7.08
C THR A 150 3.01 12.84 -7.22
N LEU A 151 2.51 13.79 -6.42
CA LEU A 151 1.11 14.22 -6.42
C LEU A 151 0.73 14.88 -7.77
N ARG A 152 1.60 15.72 -8.33
CA ARG A 152 1.39 16.32 -9.66
C ARG A 152 1.34 15.26 -10.76
N ARG A 153 2.18 14.23 -10.68
CA ARG A 153 2.17 13.11 -11.64
C ARG A 153 0.92 12.24 -11.49
N GLN A 154 0.42 12.02 -10.27
CA GLN A 154 -0.86 11.33 -10.06
C GLN A 154 -1.99 12.10 -10.73
N ARG A 155 -2.07 13.42 -10.47
CA ARG A 155 -3.05 14.30 -11.12
C ARG A 155 -2.93 14.29 -12.64
N ALA A 156 -1.72 14.40 -13.18
CA ALA A 156 -1.49 14.36 -14.63
C ALA A 156 -1.94 13.03 -15.27
N CYS A 157 -1.81 11.90 -14.56
CA CYS A 157 -2.33 10.63 -15.06
C CYS A 157 -3.86 10.64 -15.19
N LEU A 158 -4.57 11.27 -14.24
CA LEU A 158 -6.03 11.39 -14.26
C LEU A 158 -6.48 12.37 -15.35
N GLU A 159 -5.84 13.53 -15.46
CA GLU A 159 -6.12 14.54 -16.49
C GLU A 159 -5.90 13.99 -17.91
N GLU A 160 -4.80 13.27 -18.13
CA GLU A 160 -4.52 12.66 -19.42
C GLU A 160 -5.48 11.50 -19.72
N ALA A 161 -5.85 10.69 -18.72
CA ALA A 161 -6.82 9.62 -18.89
C ALA A 161 -8.22 10.14 -19.25
N ASP A 162 -8.63 11.26 -18.66
CA ASP A 162 -9.86 11.98 -19.01
C ASP A 162 -9.83 12.46 -20.46
N ALA A 163 -8.71 13.04 -20.89
CA ALA A 163 -8.52 13.58 -22.24
C ALA A 163 -8.56 12.51 -23.34
N LEU A 164 -8.23 11.25 -23.05
CA LEU A 164 -8.32 10.14 -24.01
C LEU A 164 -9.77 9.77 -24.37
N PHE A 165 -10.70 9.99 -23.43
CA PHE A 165 -12.12 9.64 -23.62
C PHE A 165 -13.03 10.75 -23.09
N PRO A 166 -13.02 11.93 -23.72
CA PRO A 166 -13.79 13.08 -23.25
C PRO A 166 -15.28 12.79 -23.40
N ARG A 167 -15.98 12.60 -22.28
CA ARG A 167 -17.46 12.60 -22.21
C ARG A 167 -17.91 13.78 -21.35
N ALA A 168 -19.06 14.37 -21.70
CA ALA A 168 -19.71 15.33 -20.81
C ALA A 168 -19.99 14.64 -19.45
N GLY A 169 -19.46 15.20 -18.36
CA GLY A 169 -19.55 14.59 -17.02
C GLY A 169 -18.69 13.34 -16.84
N SER A 170 -17.51 13.28 -17.45
CA SER A 170 -16.57 12.17 -17.24
C SER A 170 -16.27 12.00 -15.74
N PRO A 171 -16.42 10.78 -15.19
CA PRO A 171 -16.23 10.53 -13.76
C PRO A 171 -14.80 10.88 -13.32
N LEU A 172 -13.79 10.77 -14.20
CA LEU A 172 -12.42 11.12 -13.84
C LEU A 172 -12.22 12.60 -13.50
N ARG A 173 -12.98 13.48 -14.15
CA ARG A 173 -12.94 14.91 -13.87
C ARG A 173 -13.44 15.24 -12.47
N ASP A 174 -14.50 14.55 -12.04
CA ASP A 174 -15.11 14.74 -10.71
C ASP A 174 -14.24 14.14 -9.59
N LEU A 175 -13.31 13.24 -9.92
CA LEU A 175 -12.34 12.69 -8.98
C LEU A 175 -11.15 13.61 -8.70
N LEU A 176 -10.94 14.67 -9.50
CA LEU A 176 -9.84 15.59 -9.27
C LEU A 176 -10.00 16.27 -7.91
N GLY A 177 -9.05 16.03 -7.01
CA GLY A 177 -9.06 16.55 -5.64
C GLY A 177 -9.80 15.66 -4.62
N GLN A 178 -10.43 14.57 -5.05
CA GLN A 178 -11.00 13.58 -4.12
C GLN A 178 -9.90 12.72 -3.47
N PRO A 179 -10.14 12.16 -2.26
CA PRO A 179 -9.19 11.30 -1.60
C PRO A 179 -8.81 10.07 -2.44
N SER A 180 -7.55 9.64 -2.38
CA SER A 180 -7.06 8.48 -3.15
C SER A 180 -7.86 7.19 -2.91
N ALA A 181 -8.47 7.02 -1.72
CA ALA A 181 -9.39 5.93 -1.39
C ALA A 181 -10.67 5.92 -2.24
N VAL A 182 -11.12 7.08 -2.74
CA VAL A 182 -12.26 7.24 -3.65
C VAL A 182 -11.79 7.22 -5.09
N THR A 183 -10.69 7.93 -5.39
CA THR A 183 -10.17 8.09 -6.75
C THR A 183 -9.63 6.80 -7.34
N ALA A 184 -8.90 5.99 -6.57
CA ALA A 184 -8.31 4.75 -7.06
C ALA A 184 -9.33 3.70 -7.56
N PRO A 185 -10.39 3.34 -6.80
CA PRO A 185 -11.39 2.40 -7.28
C PRO A 185 -12.21 2.96 -8.45
N ALA A 186 -12.54 4.26 -8.44
CA ALA A 186 -13.28 4.87 -9.53
C ALA A 186 -12.46 4.94 -10.84
N PHE A 187 -11.15 5.20 -10.75
CA PHE A 187 -10.27 5.12 -11.93
C PHE A 187 -10.16 3.68 -12.44
N ALA A 188 -10.08 2.68 -11.55
CA ALA A 188 -10.10 1.27 -11.97
C ALA A 188 -11.38 0.90 -12.74
N ALA A 189 -12.54 1.32 -12.23
CA ALA A 189 -13.83 1.09 -12.88
C ALA A 189 -13.91 1.79 -14.25
N PHE A 190 -13.38 3.02 -14.36
CA PHE A 190 -13.29 3.71 -15.65
C PHE A 190 -12.43 2.94 -16.66
N VAL A 191 -11.28 2.42 -16.23
CA VAL A 191 -10.39 1.62 -17.09
C VAL A 191 -11.10 0.35 -17.57
N GLN A 192 -11.75 -0.39 -16.67
CA GLN A 192 -12.49 -1.61 -17.00
C GLN A 192 -13.61 -1.32 -18.03
N ALA A 193 -14.39 -0.26 -17.81
CA ALA A 193 -15.44 0.14 -18.74
C ALA A 193 -14.88 0.44 -20.14
N ARG A 194 -13.74 1.13 -20.24
CA ARG A 194 -13.12 1.46 -21.54
C ARG A 194 -12.52 0.24 -22.24
N VAL A 195 -11.91 -0.67 -21.49
CA VAL A 195 -11.42 -1.96 -22.02
C VAL A 195 -12.59 -2.78 -22.59
N ALA A 196 -13.71 -2.85 -21.88
CA ALA A 196 -14.90 -3.56 -22.34
C ALA A 196 -15.53 -2.91 -23.59
N GLU A 197 -15.58 -1.58 -23.67
CA GLU A 197 -16.16 -0.86 -24.80
C GLU A 197 -15.29 -0.90 -26.08
N HIS A 198 -13.95 -0.82 -25.96
CA HIS A 198 -13.06 -0.58 -27.11
C HIS A 198 -12.02 -1.70 -27.36
N SER A 199 -12.02 -2.77 -26.57
CA SER A 199 -10.99 -3.83 -26.56
C SER A 199 -9.61 -3.35 -26.09
N ALA A 200 -8.84 -4.26 -25.48
CA ALA A 200 -7.44 -4.01 -25.10
C ALA A 200 -6.51 -3.73 -26.29
N GLY A 201 -6.94 -4.06 -27.51
CA GLY A 201 -6.23 -3.79 -28.74
C GLY A 201 -6.21 -2.31 -29.15
N ASP A 202 -7.14 -1.48 -28.66
CA ASP A 202 -7.25 -0.08 -29.04
C ASP A 202 -6.06 0.76 -28.51
N PRO A 203 -5.41 1.61 -29.34
CA PRO A 203 -4.27 2.43 -28.93
C PRO A 203 -4.56 3.38 -27.74
N ALA A 204 -5.76 3.96 -27.67
CA ALA A 204 -6.19 4.81 -26.57
C ALA A 204 -6.40 4.00 -25.28
N VAL A 205 -6.96 2.78 -25.38
CA VAL A 205 -7.07 1.86 -24.23
C VAL A 205 -5.70 1.42 -23.74
N ARG A 206 -4.75 1.09 -24.63
CA ARG A 206 -3.36 0.76 -24.23
C ARG A 206 -2.70 1.93 -23.52
N ARG A 207 -2.91 3.16 -24.00
CA ARG A 207 -2.40 4.37 -23.33
C ARG A 207 -3.04 4.54 -21.95
N LEU A 208 -4.35 4.35 -21.85
CA LEU A 208 -5.10 4.42 -20.59
C LEU A 208 -4.59 3.41 -19.56
N LEU A 209 -4.36 2.15 -19.95
CA LEU A 209 -3.78 1.11 -19.09
C LEU A 209 -2.38 1.52 -18.57
N LYS A 210 -1.55 2.14 -19.41
CA LYS A 210 -0.23 2.66 -19.01
C LYS A 210 -0.33 3.82 -18.01
N LEU A 211 -1.29 4.73 -18.20
CA LEU A 211 -1.55 5.83 -17.27
C LEU A 211 -2.05 5.31 -15.93
N TYR A 212 -3.01 4.38 -15.96
CA TYR A 212 -3.53 3.71 -14.77
C TYR A 212 -2.44 2.96 -14.00
N GLY A 213 -1.62 2.13 -14.67
CA GLY A 213 -0.50 1.45 -14.04
C GLY A 213 0.56 2.42 -13.49
N THR A 214 0.71 3.61 -14.06
CA THR A 214 1.59 4.65 -13.51
C THR A 214 0.98 5.31 -12.28
N TYR A 215 -0.30 5.69 -12.33
CA TYR A 215 -1.05 6.22 -11.21
C TYR A 215 -1.03 5.26 -10.01
N ARG A 216 -1.35 3.98 -10.24
CA ARG A 216 -1.35 2.93 -9.21
C ARG A 216 0.02 2.82 -8.56
N ARG A 217 1.10 2.77 -9.34
CA ARG A 217 2.48 2.75 -8.80
C ARG A 217 2.79 3.99 -7.96
N LEU A 218 2.30 5.18 -8.33
CA LEU A 218 2.53 6.40 -7.55
C LEU A 218 1.72 6.40 -6.24
N VAL A 219 0.43 6.02 -6.29
CA VAL A 219 -0.45 5.90 -5.11
C VAL A 219 0.01 4.82 -4.14
N GLU A 220 0.57 3.73 -4.65
CA GLU A 220 1.04 2.62 -3.84
C GLU A 220 2.50 2.76 -3.38
N ARG A 221 3.25 3.72 -3.94
CA ARG A 221 4.57 4.14 -3.48
C ARG A 221 4.54 5.50 -2.76
N PRO A 222 3.66 5.75 -1.77
CA PRO A 222 3.84 6.92 -0.92
C PRO A 222 5.12 6.69 -0.12
N ALA A 223 5.90 7.77 -0.01
CA ALA A 223 7.22 7.84 0.57
C ALA A 223 7.41 7.01 1.86
N LEU A 224 7.90 5.78 1.72
CA LEU A 224 8.68 5.11 2.76
C LEU A 224 9.88 4.43 2.11
N SER A 225 11.03 5.07 2.28
CA SER A 225 12.28 4.35 2.44
C SER A 225 12.23 3.78 3.85
N ASP A 226 12.30 2.45 4.04
CA ASP A 226 12.41 1.89 5.38
C ASP A 226 13.08 0.51 5.31
N PRO A 227 13.99 0.16 6.25
CA PRO A 227 14.43 -1.22 6.51
C PRO A 227 13.30 -2.24 6.84
N LEU A 228 12.02 -1.89 6.62
CA LEU A 228 10.81 -2.63 7.01
C LEU A 228 10.46 -3.85 6.17
N LEU A 229 11.15 -4.09 5.05
CA LEU A 229 11.00 -5.34 4.31
C LEU A 229 11.99 -6.41 4.80
N GLY A 230 12.56 -6.22 6.00
CA GLY A 230 13.51 -7.16 6.59
C GLY A 230 14.77 -7.36 5.76
N GLY A 231 15.20 -6.33 5.03
CA GLY A 231 16.33 -6.41 4.09
C GLY A 231 16.02 -7.04 2.74
N SER A 232 14.77 -7.45 2.47
CA SER A 232 14.36 -8.00 1.17
C SER A 232 14.20 -6.90 0.12
N THR A 233 14.52 -7.23 -1.14
CA THR A 233 14.42 -6.32 -2.28
C THR A 233 12.99 -6.29 -2.83
N PRO A 234 12.27 -5.16 -2.81
CA PRO A 234 10.94 -5.08 -3.41
C PRO A 234 11.01 -5.16 -4.93
N ILE A 235 10.18 -6.02 -5.52
CA ILE A 235 10.07 -6.24 -6.96
C ILE A 235 8.64 -5.97 -7.45
N GLY A 236 8.51 -5.20 -8.53
CA GLY A 236 7.23 -5.07 -9.24
C GLY A 236 7.09 -6.11 -10.36
N VAL A 237 6.01 -6.00 -11.15
CA VAL A 237 5.72 -6.91 -12.27
C VAL A 237 6.92 -7.16 -13.20
N GLY A 238 7.61 -6.10 -13.64
CA GLY A 238 8.77 -6.23 -14.52
C GLY A 238 9.97 -6.92 -13.86
N GLY A 239 10.17 -6.71 -12.55
CA GLY A 239 11.22 -7.40 -11.79
C GLY A 239 10.91 -8.89 -11.63
N LEU A 240 9.65 -9.22 -11.35
CA LEU A 240 9.19 -10.61 -11.30
C LEU A 240 9.35 -11.29 -12.67
N ARG A 241 8.97 -10.63 -13.77
CA ARG A 241 9.17 -11.14 -15.13
C ARG A 241 10.63 -11.50 -15.37
N GLY A 242 11.56 -10.60 -15.07
CA GLY A 242 13.00 -10.84 -15.26
C GLY A 242 13.58 -11.96 -14.38
N LEU A 243 13.01 -12.21 -13.20
CA LEU A 243 13.42 -13.32 -12.33
C LEU A 243 12.92 -14.68 -12.82
N ILE A 244 11.85 -14.72 -13.63
CA ILE A 244 11.20 -15.95 -14.10
C ILE A 244 11.57 -16.27 -15.57
N GLU A 245 11.98 -15.28 -16.35
CA GLU A 245 12.25 -15.42 -17.79
C GLU A 245 13.27 -16.52 -18.10
N GLY A 246 12.88 -17.43 -19.00
CA GLY A 246 13.68 -18.58 -19.42
C GLY A 246 13.72 -19.75 -18.42
N ARG A 247 13.16 -19.62 -17.22
CA ARG A 247 13.19 -20.65 -16.18
C ARG A 247 12.04 -21.64 -16.32
N THR A 248 12.33 -22.92 -16.12
CA THR A 248 11.33 -23.98 -15.98
C THR A 248 10.64 -23.87 -14.62
N VAL A 249 9.30 -23.87 -14.61
CA VAL A 249 8.50 -23.60 -13.40
C VAL A 249 7.62 -24.80 -13.07
N CYS A 250 7.56 -25.18 -11.79
CA CYS A 250 6.53 -26.06 -11.28
C CYS A 250 5.74 -25.42 -10.12
N LEU A 251 4.42 -25.58 -10.15
CA LEU A 251 3.52 -25.23 -9.05
C LEU A 251 3.13 -26.49 -8.31
N VAL A 252 3.41 -26.53 -7.00
CA VAL A 252 3.20 -27.72 -6.16
C VAL A 252 1.99 -27.50 -5.24
N SER A 253 1.06 -28.45 -5.23
CA SER A 253 -0.12 -28.40 -4.36
C SER A 253 0.27 -28.71 -2.91
N GLY A 254 -0.32 -27.98 -1.95
CA GLY A 254 -0.12 -28.21 -0.52
C GLY A 254 -1.23 -29.07 0.07
N ALA A 255 -1.03 -30.38 0.22
CA ALA A 255 -1.33 -31.15 1.43
C ALA A 255 -0.85 -32.61 1.32
N ASP A 256 -0.62 -33.18 2.49
CA ASP A 256 -0.02 -34.47 2.88
C ASP A 256 -0.56 -35.80 2.30
N ASP A 257 -1.21 -35.85 1.14
CA ASP A 257 -1.82 -37.12 0.65
C ASP A 257 -1.17 -37.72 -0.61
N ALA A 258 0.07 -37.35 -0.93
CA ALA A 258 0.87 -38.09 -1.90
C ALA A 258 1.62 -39.24 -1.20
N ALA A 259 0.86 -40.23 -0.71
CA ALA A 259 1.44 -41.52 -0.34
C ALA A 259 2.09 -42.15 -1.59
N GLY A 260 3.43 -42.13 -1.65
CA GLY A 260 4.21 -42.86 -2.66
C GLY A 260 5.31 -42.04 -3.34
N SER A 261 6.43 -41.86 -2.65
CA SER A 261 7.80 -42.02 -3.20
C SER A 261 8.20 -41.46 -4.59
N ALA A 262 7.64 -40.33 -5.07
CA ALA A 262 8.10 -39.72 -6.33
C ALA A 262 8.17 -38.17 -6.39
N SER A 263 7.69 -37.43 -5.39
CA SER A 263 7.46 -35.98 -5.57
C SER A 263 8.70 -35.08 -5.40
N GLY A 264 9.66 -35.42 -4.53
CA GLY A 264 10.84 -34.57 -4.26
C GLY A 264 11.85 -34.51 -5.41
N ALA A 265 12.24 -35.67 -5.95
CA ALA A 265 13.21 -35.76 -7.05
C ALA A 265 12.70 -35.12 -8.36
N GLU A 266 11.38 -35.09 -8.56
CA GLU A 266 10.78 -34.45 -9.74
C GLU A 266 10.78 -32.92 -9.62
N THR A 267 10.64 -32.37 -8.41
CA THR A 267 10.72 -30.90 -8.19
C THR A 267 12.14 -30.34 -8.34
N ASP A 268 13.17 -31.16 -8.08
CA ASP A 268 14.57 -30.72 -8.19
C ASP A 268 15.00 -30.40 -9.62
N GLY A 269 14.31 -30.96 -10.61
CA GLY A 269 14.57 -30.72 -12.04
C GLY A 269 14.06 -29.38 -12.57
N TYR A 270 13.40 -28.56 -11.74
CA TYR A 270 12.90 -27.24 -12.14
C TYR A 270 13.80 -26.13 -11.64
N ASP A 271 13.90 -25.06 -12.42
CA ASP A 271 14.62 -23.85 -12.06
C ASP A 271 13.88 -23.03 -10.99
N LEU A 272 12.56 -23.18 -10.90
CA LEU A 272 11.71 -22.44 -9.97
C LEU A 272 10.55 -23.29 -9.45
N VAL A 273 10.58 -23.61 -8.15
CA VAL A 273 9.52 -24.32 -7.43
C VAL A 273 8.61 -23.34 -6.70
N VAL A 274 7.32 -23.37 -7.05
CA VAL A 274 6.28 -22.51 -6.48
C VAL A 274 5.46 -23.26 -5.44
N ARG A 275 5.32 -22.65 -4.25
CA ARG A 275 4.46 -23.14 -3.16
C ARG A 275 3.47 -22.07 -2.71
N CYS A 276 2.31 -22.51 -2.23
CA CYS A 276 1.21 -21.62 -1.83
C CYS A 276 0.80 -21.82 -0.37
N ASP A 277 0.34 -20.73 0.26
CA ASP A 277 -0.21 -20.67 1.62
C ASP A 277 0.65 -21.43 2.65
N SER A 278 0.04 -22.12 3.60
CA SER A 278 0.76 -22.99 4.53
C SER A 278 1.22 -24.25 3.80
N PHE A 279 2.53 -24.49 3.73
CA PHE A 279 3.09 -25.77 3.31
C PHE A 279 3.91 -26.36 4.45
N GLY A 280 3.70 -27.66 4.72
CA GLY A 280 4.42 -28.37 5.79
C GLY A 280 5.88 -28.59 5.41
N VAL A 281 6.80 -28.31 6.35
CA VAL A 281 8.17 -28.80 6.30
C VAL A 281 8.17 -30.16 6.99
N ARG A 282 8.18 -31.24 6.21
CA ARG A 282 8.49 -32.58 6.74
C ARG A 282 9.91 -32.94 6.31
N ALA A 283 10.67 -33.50 7.24
CA ALA A 283 12.05 -33.97 7.04
C ALA A 283 12.19 -35.11 6.02
N GLU A 284 11.09 -35.67 5.52
CA GLU A 284 11.11 -36.83 4.62
C GLU A 284 10.01 -36.70 3.54
N GLY A 285 10.36 -36.16 2.37
CA GLY A 285 9.73 -36.58 1.10
C GLY A 285 9.03 -35.55 0.21
N THR A 286 8.74 -34.32 0.66
CA THR A 286 8.34 -33.22 -0.25
C THR A 286 9.39 -32.13 -0.16
N GLY A 287 10.11 -31.86 -1.25
CA GLY A 287 11.29 -30.99 -1.26
C GLY A 287 11.07 -29.68 -0.51
N GLU A 288 11.98 -29.36 0.41
CA GLU A 288 11.96 -28.14 1.25
C GLU A 288 12.10 -26.85 0.43
N ARG A 289 12.41 -26.98 -0.87
CA ARG A 289 12.62 -25.89 -1.81
C ARG A 289 11.33 -25.13 -2.09
N ALA A 290 11.38 -23.82 -1.86
CA ALA A 290 10.36 -22.85 -2.23
C ALA A 290 11.04 -21.63 -2.86
N ASP A 291 11.30 -21.66 -4.17
CA ASP A 291 11.94 -20.51 -4.84
C ASP A 291 10.96 -19.33 -4.93
N LEU A 292 9.67 -19.63 -5.10
CA LEU A 292 8.58 -18.66 -4.99
C LEU A 292 7.53 -19.16 -4.00
N HIS A 293 7.28 -18.38 -2.96
CA HIS A 293 6.19 -18.62 -2.01
C HIS A 293 5.10 -17.57 -2.14
N ALA A 294 3.88 -18.00 -2.44
CA ALA A 294 2.73 -17.13 -2.54
C ALA A 294 1.73 -17.34 -1.41
N VAL A 295 1.18 -16.26 -0.87
CA VAL A 295 0.18 -16.32 0.21
C VAL A 295 -0.96 -15.36 -0.09
N SER A 296 -2.20 -15.80 0.07
CA SER A 296 -3.35 -14.90 0.04
C SER A 296 -3.79 -14.51 1.46
N LEU A 297 -3.96 -13.22 1.70
CA LEU A 297 -4.58 -12.69 2.92
C LEU A 297 -6.10 -12.92 2.84
N ARG A 298 -6.63 -13.79 3.70
CA ARG A 298 -8.05 -14.18 3.74
C ARG A 298 -8.64 -13.93 5.13
N GLY A 299 -9.95 -13.76 5.20
CA GLY A 299 -10.68 -13.50 6.44
C GLY A 299 -10.86 -12.00 6.75
N GLU A 300 -11.27 -11.69 7.98
CA GLU A 300 -11.50 -10.32 8.41
C GLU A 300 -10.20 -9.52 8.53
N THR A 301 -10.23 -8.27 8.08
CA THR A 301 -9.13 -7.32 8.27
C THR A 301 -8.95 -7.00 9.75
N PRO A 302 -7.71 -6.91 10.28
CA PRO A 302 -6.47 -6.63 9.56
C PRO A 302 -5.61 -7.83 9.15
N TRP A 303 -6.16 -9.05 9.03
CA TRP A 303 -5.42 -10.29 8.67
C TRP A 303 -4.21 -10.57 9.55
N ASN A 304 -4.41 -10.45 10.86
CA ASN A 304 -3.42 -10.87 11.84
C ASN A 304 -3.12 -12.37 11.66
N GLY A 305 -1.86 -12.74 11.77
CA GLY A 305 -1.44 -14.12 11.60
C GLY A 305 0.04 -14.32 11.94
N PRO A 306 0.51 -15.57 11.95
CA PRO A 306 1.90 -15.88 12.25
C PRO A 306 2.84 -15.26 11.21
N ALA A 307 4.06 -14.98 11.64
CA ALA A 307 5.13 -14.54 10.76
C ALA A 307 5.48 -15.64 9.73
N TRP A 308 5.87 -15.22 8.53
CA TRP A 308 6.31 -16.10 7.47
C TRP A 308 7.80 -16.41 7.63
N THR A 309 8.08 -17.45 8.40
CA THR A 309 9.45 -17.88 8.72
C THR A 309 10.07 -18.79 7.67
N GLN A 310 9.26 -19.37 6.78
CA GLN A 310 9.75 -20.31 5.77
C GLN A 310 10.64 -19.61 4.74
N PRO A 311 11.87 -20.11 4.47
CA PRO A 311 12.75 -19.54 3.46
C PRO A 311 12.10 -19.53 2.07
N ALA A 312 12.24 -18.43 1.34
CA ALA A 312 11.81 -18.33 -0.05
C ALA A 312 12.67 -17.35 -0.86
N GLY A 313 13.02 -17.66 -2.11
CA GLY A 313 13.71 -16.68 -2.97
C GLY A 313 12.84 -15.44 -3.23
N ILE A 314 11.58 -15.67 -3.61
CA ILE A 314 10.58 -14.65 -3.90
C ILE A 314 9.36 -14.90 -3.02
N ARG A 315 8.88 -13.88 -2.30
CA ARG A 315 7.60 -13.95 -1.60
C ARG A 315 6.57 -13.06 -2.29
N LEU A 316 5.43 -13.63 -2.68
CA LEU A 316 4.26 -12.90 -3.18
C LEU A 316 3.16 -12.93 -2.12
N VAL A 317 2.57 -11.76 -1.85
CA VAL A 317 1.47 -11.63 -0.89
C VAL A 317 0.30 -11.01 -1.63
N PHE A 318 -0.80 -11.74 -1.74
CA PHE A 318 -2.03 -11.25 -2.36
C PHE A 318 -2.99 -10.73 -1.31
N GLY A 319 -3.57 -9.55 -1.55
CA GLY A 319 -4.53 -8.95 -0.63
C GLY A 319 -4.99 -7.55 -1.03
N SER A 320 -6.22 -7.24 -0.63
CA SER A 320 -6.87 -5.96 -0.83
C SER A 320 -7.83 -5.69 0.33
N PRO A 321 -7.87 -4.48 0.94
CA PRO A 321 -7.29 -3.23 0.45
C PRO A 321 -5.79 -3.05 0.77
N ALA A 322 -5.14 -2.14 0.04
CA ALA A 322 -3.68 -1.93 0.07
C ALA A 322 -3.15 -1.45 1.44
N ALA A 323 -3.95 -0.72 2.23
CA ALA A 323 -3.55 -0.26 3.55
C ALA A 323 -3.39 -1.42 4.53
N GLN A 324 -4.38 -2.31 4.58
CA GLN A 324 -4.36 -3.52 5.40
C GLN A 324 -3.31 -4.51 4.89
N TRP A 325 -3.11 -4.61 3.56
CA TRP A 325 -2.06 -5.43 2.98
C TRP A 325 -0.68 -4.98 3.46
N ARG A 326 -0.40 -3.66 3.43
CA ARG A 326 0.86 -3.10 3.96
C ARG A 326 1.06 -3.41 5.44
N ARG A 327 -0.01 -3.33 6.24
CA ARG A 327 0.05 -3.66 7.68
C ARG A 327 0.42 -5.14 7.87
N ALA A 328 -0.31 -6.05 7.23
CA ALA A 328 -0.09 -7.49 7.33
C ALA A 328 1.32 -7.88 6.86
N THR A 329 1.77 -7.38 5.70
CA THR A 329 3.11 -7.66 5.17
C THR A 329 4.20 -7.19 6.11
N ARG A 330 4.10 -5.99 6.71
CA ARG A 330 5.09 -5.50 7.69
C ARG A 330 5.12 -6.30 8.98
N GLN A 331 3.97 -6.81 9.42
CA GLN A 331 3.88 -7.58 10.66
C GLN A 331 4.38 -9.02 10.49
N ARG A 332 4.22 -9.58 9.30
CA ARG A 332 4.43 -11.01 9.06
C ARG A 332 5.73 -11.34 8.31
N LEU A 333 6.35 -10.39 7.61
CA LEU A 333 7.66 -10.64 7.00
C LEU A 333 8.75 -10.83 8.06
N VAL A 334 9.62 -11.81 7.82
CA VAL A 334 10.79 -12.08 8.66
C VAL A 334 12.05 -11.71 7.87
N PRO A 335 12.97 -10.91 8.43
CA PRO A 335 14.25 -10.63 7.79
C PRO A 335 15.02 -11.92 7.49
N GLY A 336 15.56 -12.03 6.27
CA GLY A 336 16.32 -13.21 5.82
C GLY A 336 15.47 -14.44 5.45
N ALA A 337 14.17 -14.46 5.73
CA ALA A 337 13.28 -15.53 5.25
C ALA A 337 12.92 -15.36 3.77
N GLN A 338 13.19 -14.20 3.16
CA GLN A 338 13.07 -14.03 1.72
C GLN A 338 14.06 -13.01 1.14
N GLU A 339 14.50 -13.25 -0.10
CA GLU A 339 15.40 -12.32 -0.81
C GLU A 339 14.61 -11.20 -1.49
N HIS A 340 13.51 -11.55 -2.16
CA HIS A 340 12.65 -10.63 -2.88
C HIS A 340 11.22 -10.65 -2.35
N ILE A 341 10.55 -9.51 -2.41
CA ILE A 341 9.14 -9.36 -2.00
C ILE A 341 8.36 -8.63 -3.09
N GLY A 342 7.23 -9.19 -3.50
CA GLY A 342 6.32 -8.53 -4.43
C GLY A 342 5.84 -7.18 -3.88
N ASP A 343 6.04 -6.11 -4.64
CA ASP A 343 5.51 -4.79 -4.32
C ASP A 343 3.99 -4.76 -4.55
N ALA A 344 3.37 -3.63 -4.19
CA ALA A 344 1.91 -3.51 -4.24
C ALA A 344 1.31 -3.72 -5.65
N SER A 345 2.10 -3.59 -6.73
CA SER A 345 1.63 -3.87 -8.09
C SER A 345 1.32 -5.35 -8.34
N LEU A 346 1.82 -6.25 -7.49
CA LEU A 346 1.59 -7.69 -7.56
C LEU A 346 0.53 -8.20 -6.57
N ARG A 347 -0.06 -7.32 -5.75
CA ARG A 347 -0.94 -7.73 -4.63
C ARG A 347 -2.31 -8.26 -5.07
N ALA A 348 -2.74 -7.95 -6.28
CA ALA A 348 -4.09 -8.24 -6.75
C ALA A 348 -4.12 -8.59 -8.26
N PRO A 349 -3.40 -9.64 -8.72
CA PRO A 349 -3.21 -9.90 -10.15
C PRO A 349 -4.51 -9.98 -10.96
N LEU A 350 -5.49 -10.73 -10.44
CA LEU A 350 -6.75 -10.99 -11.12
C LEU A 350 -7.66 -9.76 -11.15
N THR A 351 -7.68 -8.96 -10.08
CA THR A 351 -8.62 -7.84 -9.98
C THR A 351 -8.03 -6.50 -10.41
N ASP A 352 -6.70 -6.36 -10.49
CA ASP A 352 -6.03 -5.14 -10.93
C ASP A 352 -6.03 -5.05 -12.47
N PRO A 353 -6.74 -4.06 -13.08
CA PRO A 353 -6.78 -3.89 -14.53
C PRO A 353 -5.43 -3.54 -15.16
N ALA A 354 -4.46 -3.04 -14.39
CA ALA A 354 -3.10 -2.79 -14.87
C ALA A 354 -2.27 -4.07 -14.99
N LEU A 355 -2.77 -5.18 -14.45
CA LEU A 355 -2.13 -6.49 -14.51
C LEU A 355 -2.95 -7.47 -15.36
N ILE A 356 -3.86 -8.26 -14.77
CA ILE A 356 -4.71 -9.19 -15.53
C ILE A 356 -6.14 -8.64 -15.69
N GLY A 357 -6.76 -8.15 -14.61
CA GLY A 357 -8.08 -7.50 -14.65
C GLY A 357 -9.28 -8.42 -14.92
N GLU A 358 -9.13 -9.74 -14.76
CA GLU A 358 -10.21 -10.74 -14.79
C GLU A 358 -10.98 -10.77 -13.45
N GLY A 359 -11.85 -9.78 -13.19
CA GLY A 359 -12.58 -9.68 -11.92
C GLY A 359 -13.68 -10.73 -11.68
N ASP A 360 -14.08 -11.48 -12.70
CA ASP A 360 -15.32 -12.29 -12.69
C ASP A 360 -15.19 -13.65 -11.99
N TRP A 361 -14.09 -13.89 -11.28
CA TRP A 361 -13.83 -15.11 -10.53
C TRP A 361 -14.46 -15.05 -9.13
N GLU A 362 -15.80 -15.04 -9.06
CA GLU A 362 -16.53 -15.24 -7.80
C GLU A 362 -16.92 -16.71 -7.60
N PRO A 363 -16.71 -17.31 -6.40
CA PRO A 363 -16.08 -16.73 -5.21
C PRO A 363 -14.54 -16.58 -5.32
N ALA A 364 -13.91 -15.80 -4.42
CA ALA A 364 -12.47 -15.45 -4.43
C ALA A 364 -11.54 -16.65 -4.64
N THR A 365 -10.68 -16.60 -5.66
CA THR A 365 -9.85 -17.71 -6.15
C THR A 365 -8.89 -18.32 -5.13
N THR A 366 -8.43 -19.54 -5.40
CA THR A 366 -7.32 -20.15 -4.67
C THR A 366 -6.01 -19.38 -4.91
N THR A 367 -5.11 -19.42 -3.92
CA THR A 367 -3.77 -18.81 -4.03
C THR A 367 -3.01 -19.43 -5.20
N ALA A 368 -3.08 -20.77 -5.33
CA ALA A 368 -2.49 -21.51 -6.43
C ALA A 368 -2.98 -21.03 -7.79
N PHE A 369 -4.30 -20.89 -7.96
CA PHE A 369 -4.86 -20.40 -9.22
C PHE A 369 -4.45 -18.95 -9.52
N THR A 370 -4.37 -18.10 -8.49
CA THR A 370 -3.92 -16.70 -8.65
C THR A 370 -2.46 -16.64 -9.14
N VAL A 371 -1.58 -17.46 -8.58
CA VAL A 371 -0.19 -17.56 -9.06
C VAL A 371 -0.14 -18.14 -10.48
N LEU A 372 -0.92 -19.18 -10.75
CA LEU A 372 -0.96 -19.82 -12.06
C LEU A 372 -1.37 -18.84 -13.15
N ARG A 373 -2.46 -18.09 -12.93
CA ARG A 373 -2.90 -17.03 -13.84
C ARG A 373 -1.82 -15.95 -14.04
N LEU A 374 -1.09 -15.58 -12.99
CA LEU A 374 0.02 -14.63 -13.09
C LEU A 374 1.19 -15.18 -13.93
N LEU A 375 1.60 -16.44 -13.72
CA LEU A 375 2.66 -17.09 -14.50
C LEU A 375 2.28 -17.30 -15.96
N ASP A 376 1.02 -17.64 -16.21
CA ASP A 376 0.45 -17.74 -17.55
C ASP A 376 0.45 -16.37 -18.24
N PHE A 377 -0.04 -15.32 -17.57
CA PHE A 377 -0.06 -13.94 -18.07
C PHE A 377 1.34 -13.39 -18.38
N LEU A 378 2.34 -13.68 -17.53
CA LEU A 378 3.70 -13.23 -17.78
C LEU A 378 4.31 -13.87 -19.02
N ASP A 379 3.94 -15.13 -19.32
CA ASP A 379 4.34 -15.89 -20.51
C ASP A 379 5.84 -15.82 -20.84
N VAL A 380 6.68 -16.04 -19.81
CA VAL A 380 8.15 -15.99 -19.96
C VAL A 380 8.87 -17.29 -19.58
N SER A 381 8.12 -18.30 -19.11
CA SER A 381 8.68 -19.60 -18.75
C SER A 381 8.48 -20.58 -19.90
N PRO A 382 9.55 -21.23 -20.41
CA PRO A 382 9.44 -22.22 -21.48
C PRO A 382 8.71 -23.49 -21.05
N ARG A 383 8.58 -23.72 -19.74
CA ARG A 383 7.84 -24.85 -19.17
C ARG A 383 7.08 -24.44 -17.93
N LEU A 384 5.81 -24.84 -17.84
CA LEU A 384 4.95 -24.59 -16.67
C LEU A 384 4.12 -25.83 -16.33
N ASP A 385 4.50 -26.50 -15.25
CA ASP A 385 3.86 -27.74 -14.81
C ASP A 385 3.16 -27.57 -13.45
N LEU A 386 2.02 -28.23 -13.27
CA LEU A 386 1.33 -28.36 -12.00
C LEU A 386 1.55 -29.77 -11.46
N ILE A 387 1.99 -29.87 -10.21
CA ILE A 387 2.25 -31.14 -9.52
C ILE A 387 1.26 -31.28 -8.36
N GLY A 388 0.54 -32.41 -8.35
CA GLY A 388 -0.40 -32.74 -7.28
C GLY A 388 -1.75 -32.01 -7.37
N PHE A 389 -2.08 -31.41 -8.51
CA PHE A 389 -3.33 -30.66 -8.73
C PHE A 389 -4.46 -31.49 -9.37
N GLY A 390 -4.17 -32.70 -9.84
CA GLY A 390 -5.19 -33.65 -10.32
C GLY A 390 -6.04 -34.27 -9.20
N LEU A 391 -5.67 -34.07 -7.93
CA LEU A 391 -6.42 -34.55 -6.79
C LEU A 391 -7.64 -33.66 -6.49
N PRO A 392 -8.76 -34.24 -6.00
CA PRO A 392 -9.94 -33.47 -5.61
C PRO A 392 -9.62 -32.39 -4.56
N GLY A 393 -10.27 -31.23 -4.66
CA GLY A 393 -10.20 -30.16 -3.67
C GLY A 393 -8.96 -29.24 -3.75
N ARG A 394 -8.05 -29.47 -4.71
CA ARG A 394 -6.85 -28.64 -4.91
C ARG A 394 -7.13 -27.35 -5.68
N LEU A 395 -8.05 -27.42 -6.62
CA LEU A 395 -8.61 -26.30 -7.36
C LEU A 395 -10.13 -26.37 -7.25
N ARG A 396 -10.77 -25.22 -7.41
CA ARG A 396 -12.24 -25.16 -7.55
C ARG A 396 -12.66 -25.66 -8.94
N PRO A 397 -13.92 -26.08 -9.14
CA PRO A 397 -14.37 -26.62 -10.43
C PRO A 397 -14.04 -25.72 -11.63
N ARG A 398 -14.36 -24.42 -11.55
CA ARG A 398 -14.06 -23.45 -12.62
C ARG A 398 -12.56 -23.20 -12.82
N GLU A 399 -11.78 -23.28 -11.75
CA GLU A 399 -10.31 -23.17 -11.81
C GLU A 399 -9.70 -24.41 -12.48
N ALA A 400 -10.20 -25.61 -12.13
CA ALA A 400 -9.77 -26.87 -12.74
C ALA A 400 -10.14 -26.94 -14.22
N GLU A 401 -11.33 -26.47 -14.60
CA GLU A 401 -11.76 -26.37 -16.00
C GLU A 401 -10.79 -25.51 -16.81
N TRP A 402 -10.42 -24.33 -16.29
CA TRP A 402 -9.44 -23.44 -16.93
C TRP A 402 -8.07 -24.09 -17.10
N VAL A 403 -7.62 -24.88 -16.10
CA VAL A 403 -6.36 -25.63 -16.16
C VAL A 403 -6.42 -26.71 -17.24
N MET A 404 -7.49 -27.49 -17.27
CA MET A 404 -7.63 -28.61 -18.20
C MET A 404 -7.81 -28.13 -19.64
N ASP A 405 -8.45 -26.98 -19.87
CA ASP A 405 -8.54 -26.32 -21.19
C ASP A 405 -7.17 -25.95 -21.77
N ARG A 406 -6.16 -25.73 -20.91
CA ARG A 406 -4.78 -25.37 -21.29
C ARG A 406 -3.78 -26.51 -21.16
N ALA A 407 -4.20 -27.67 -20.66
CA ALA A 407 -3.29 -28.78 -20.46
C ALA A 407 -2.82 -29.33 -21.81
N THR A 408 -1.50 -29.29 -22.05
CA THR A 408 -0.89 -29.91 -23.23
C THR A 408 -0.64 -31.40 -23.00
N HIS A 409 -0.41 -31.79 -21.74
CA HIS A 409 -0.21 -33.18 -21.35
C HIS A 409 -0.59 -33.42 -19.88
N VAL A 410 -1.21 -34.58 -19.61
CA VAL A 410 -1.59 -35.00 -18.26
C VAL A 410 -0.99 -36.38 -17.99
N ASP A 411 -0.11 -36.45 -17.00
CA ASP A 411 0.50 -37.69 -16.51
C ASP A 411 -0.04 -38.01 -15.12
N ASN A 412 -1.07 -38.86 -15.08
CA ASN A 412 -1.70 -39.30 -13.84
C ASN A 412 -0.75 -40.14 -12.96
N SER A 413 0.24 -40.82 -13.55
CA SER A 413 1.20 -41.63 -12.79
C SER A 413 2.16 -40.77 -11.98
N LYS A 414 2.44 -39.55 -12.47
CA LYS A 414 3.29 -38.54 -11.80
C LYS A 414 2.50 -37.40 -11.18
N MET A 415 1.16 -37.47 -11.23
CA MET A 415 0.26 -36.40 -10.77
C MET A 415 0.63 -35.04 -11.38
N ARG A 416 1.05 -35.02 -12.64
CA ARG A 416 1.60 -33.87 -13.33
C ARG A 416 0.69 -33.41 -14.47
N ILE A 417 0.40 -32.11 -14.51
CA ILE A 417 -0.33 -31.45 -15.59
C ILE A 417 0.62 -30.43 -16.21
N ALA A 418 1.00 -30.60 -17.48
CA ALA A 418 1.81 -29.64 -18.22
C ALA A 418 0.91 -28.65 -18.97
N LEU A 419 1.19 -27.35 -18.86
CA LEU A 419 0.47 -26.31 -19.61
C LEU A 419 1.23 -25.83 -20.84
N ARG A 420 2.57 -25.92 -20.83
CA ARG A 420 3.45 -25.67 -21.97
C ARG A 420 4.82 -26.27 -21.72
#